data_AF-A0AAN8VV90-F1
#
_entry.id   AF-A0AAN8VV90-F1
#
_cell.length_a   1.000
_cell.length_b   1.000
_cell.length_c   1.000
_cell.angle_alpha   90.00
_cell.angle_beta   90.00
_cell.angle_gamma   90.00
#
_symmetry.space_group_name_H-M   'P 1'
#
loop_
_entity.id
_entity.type
_entity.pdbx_description
1 polymer ?
#
loop_
_entity_poly.entity_id
_entity_poly.type
_entity_poly.pdbx_seq_one_letter_code
_entity_poly.pdbx_strand_id
1 'polypeptide(L)'
;MGGNRYGSAMVMMLVVINMATQVPQMGRAQEQSCSAQLGNLNVCAPFVVPGGGNANPGPDCCGALQGVDHDCLCNTLRIAARLPSQCGLPAVTCG
;
A
#
# COMPACT_ATOMS: atom_id res chain seq x y z
N MET A 1 39.98 29.92 -34.34
CA MET A 1 39.60 28.53 -34.01
C MET A 1 39.34 28.42 -32.52
N GLY A 2 38.11 28.65 -32.07
CA GLY A 2 37.80 28.64 -30.64
C GLY A 2 36.30 28.61 -30.45
N GLY A 3 35.74 27.42 -30.25
CA GLY A 3 34.29 27.28 -30.05
C GLY A 3 33.81 25.86 -30.29
N ASN A 4 34.23 24.90 -29.45
CA ASN A 4 33.47 23.66 -29.31
C ASN A 4 33.72 22.88 -28.00
N ARG A 5 34.36 23.47 -27.00
CA ARG A 5 34.68 22.77 -25.74
C ARG A 5 33.51 22.70 -24.76
N TYR A 6 32.54 23.60 -24.91
CA TYR A 6 31.41 23.73 -23.98
C TYR A 6 30.21 22.82 -24.33
N GLY A 7 30.10 22.38 -25.59
CA GLY A 7 29.02 21.51 -26.04
C GLY A 7 29.07 20.12 -25.41
N SER A 8 30.27 19.52 -25.33
CA SER A 8 30.46 18.18 -24.74
C SER A 8 30.25 18.15 -23.22
N ALA A 9 30.56 19.26 -22.52
CA ALA A 9 30.34 19.37 -21.08
C ALA A 9 28.83 19.48 -20.73
N MET A 10 28.07 20.22 -21.55
CA MET A 10 26.61 20.34 -21.38
C MET A 10 25.88 19.01 -21.65
N VAL A 11 26.32 18.26 -22.66
CA VAL A 11 25.73 16.95 -22.98
C VAL A 11 25.99 15.93 -21.85
N MET A 12 27.20 15.91 -21.28
CA MET A 12 27.50 15.06 -20.11
C MET A 12 26.62 15.40 -18.90
N MET A 13 26.35 16.68 -18.66
CA MET A 13 25.52 17.13 -17.53
C MET A 13 24.04 16.72 -17.69
N LEU A 14 23.54 16.62 -18.92
CA LEU A 14 22.17 16.16 -19.20
C LEU A 14 22.01 14.65 -19.03
N VAL A 15 23.06 13.86 -19.31
CA VAL A 15 23.02 12.39 -19.18
C VAL A 15 22.93 11.96 -17.70
N VAL A 16 23.60 12.67 -16.77
CA VAL A 16 23.58 12.31 -15.34
C VAL A 16 22.22 12.57 -14.66
N ILE A 17 21.41 13.50 -15.16
CA ILE A 17 20.09 13.82 -14.59
C ILE A 17 19.06 12.71 -14.89
N ASN A 18 19.20 12.02 -16.02
CA ASN A 18 18.30 10.92 -16.39
C ASN A 18 18.57 9.62 -15.62
N MET A 19 19.73 9.49 -14.96
CA MET A 19 20.07 8.29 -14.20
C MET A 19 19.58 8.33 -12.75
N ALA A 20 19.22 9.50 -12.22
CA ALA A 20 18.78 9.66 -10.82
C ALA A 20 17.29 9.34 -10.59
N THR A 21 16.50 9.15 -11.65
CA THR A 21 15.04 8.89 -11.56
C THR A 21 14.66 7.41 -11.56
N GLN A 22 15.63 6.50 -11.77
CA GLN A 22 15.42 5.06 -11.63
C GLN A 22 15.54 4.65 -10.16
N VAL A 23 14.77 5.31 -9.29
CA VAL A 23 14.47 4.74 -7.98
C VAL A 23 13.42 3.66 -8.26
N PRO A 24 13.71 2.36 -8.07
CA PRO A 24 12.72 1.34 -8.31
C PRO A 24 11.52 1.62 -7.41
N GLN A 25 10.38 1.93 -8.04
CA GLN A 25 9.11 2.25 -7.37
C GLN A 25 8.47 0.98 -6.77
N MET A 26 9.27 0.06 -6.23
CA MET A 26 8.81 -1.20 -5.65
C MET A 26 7.83 -0.94 -4.51
N GLY A 27 8.02 0.13 -3.74
CA GLY A 27 7.08 0.54 -2.68
C GLY A 27 5.68 0.91 -3.21
N ARG A 28 5.60 1.69 -4.30
CA ARG A 28 4.31 2.18 -4.84
C ARG A 28 3.51 1.07 -5.51
N ALA A 29 4.18 0.16 -6.22
CA ALA A 29 3.53 -1.00 -6.83
C ALA A 29 2.96 -1.96 -5.77
N GLN A 30 3.68 -2.17 -4.67
CA GLN A 30 3.22 -2.98 -3.55
C GLN A 30 2.03 -2.31 -2.82
N GLU A 31 2.07 -0.99 -2.62
CA GLU A 31 0.97 -0.21 -2.05
C GLU A 31 -0.33 -0.28 -2.89
N GLN A 32 -0.21 -0.19 -4.22
CA GLN A 32 -1.34 -0.33 -5.15
C GLN A 32 -1.91 -1.75 -5.18
N SER A 33 -1.04 -2.76 -5.11
CA SER A 33 -1.47 -4.16 -5.05
C SER A 33 -2.19 -4.48 -3.73
N CYS A 34 -1.69 -3.95 -2.62
CA CYS A 34 -2.30 -4.10 -1.30
C CYS A 34 -3.73 -3.54 -1.25
N SER A 35 -3.92 -2.31 -1.74
CA SER A 35 -5.25 -1.67 -1.75
C SER A 35 -6.27 -2.41 -2.62
N ALA A 36 -5.86 -2.96 -3.76
CA ALA A 36 -6.72 -3.82 -4.58
C ALA A 36 -7.10 -5.14 -3.87
N GLN A 37 -6.13 -5.79 -3.21
CA GLN A 37 -6.35 -7.02 -2.44
C GLN A 37 -7.29 -6.80 -1.25
N LEU A 38 -7.12 -5.69 -0.52
CA LEU A 38 -8.02 -5.27 0.57
C LEU A 38 -9.45 -5.02 0.07
N GLY A 39 -9.62 -4.48 -1.14
CA GLY A 39 -10.94 -4.28 -1.75
C GLY A 39 -11.72 -5.59 -1.93
N ASN A 40 -11.03 -6.70 -2.20
CA ASN A 40 -11.66 -8.02 -2.32
C ASN A 40 -12.21 -8.55 -0.99
N LEU A 41 -11.72 -8.05 0.15
CA LEU A 41 -12.24 -8.41 1.48
C LEU A 41 -13.64 -7.87 1.75
N ASN A 42 -14.23 -7.07 0.85
CA ASN A 42 -15.60 -6.58 1.03
C ASN A 42 -16.63 -7.72 1.12
N VAL A 43 -16.33 -8.90 0.56
CA VAL A 43 -17.14 -10.12 0.74
C VAL A 43 -17.21 -10.58 2.21
N CYS A 44 -16.22 -10.19 3.02
CA CYS A 44 -16.15 -10.50 4.46
C CYS A 44 -16.96 -9.53 5.33
N ALA A 45 -17.48 -8.43 4.79
CA ALA A 45 -18.21 -7.40 5.52
C ALA A 45 -19.30 -7.93 6.49
N PRO A 46 -20.21 -8.85 6.10
CA PRO A 46 -21.26 -9.31 7.01
C PRO A 46 -20.74 -10.13 8.20
N PHE A 47 -19.51 -10.65 8.14
CA PHE A 47 -18.92 -11.50 9.19
C PHE A 47 -18.08 -10.69 10.19
N VAL A 48 -17.75 -9.44 9.89
CA VAL A 48 -16.92 -8.57 10.76
C VAL A 48 -17.74 -7.52 11.51
N VAL A 49 -19.07 -7.54 11.36
CA VAL A 49 -19.99 -6.63 12.04
C VAL A 49 -20.57 -7.32 13.28
N PRO A 50 -20.48 -6.70 14.47
CA PRO A 50 -21.12 -7.21 15.68
C PRO A 50 -22.62 -7.44 15.48
N GLY A 51 -23.14 -8.58 15.93
CA GLY A 51 -24.55 -8.94 15.75
C GLY A 51 -24.90 -9.50 14.36
N GLY A 52 -23.92 -9.68 13.48
CA GLY A 52 -24.09 -10.47 12.26
C GLY A 52 -24.38 -11.93 12.62
N GLY A 53 -25.56 -12.42 12.26
CA GLY A 53 -26.07 -13.74 12.67
C GLY A 53 -25.27 -14.97 12.18
N ASN A 54 -24.18 -14.77 11.42
CA ASN A 54 -23.28 -15.84 10.99
C ASN A 54 -21.87 -15.56 11.49
N ALA A 55 -21.41 -16.35 12.47
CA ALA A 55 -20.05 -16.31 12.98
C ALA A 55 -19.04 -17.09 12.11
N ASN A 56 -19.52 -17.80 11.08
CA ASN A 56 -18.67 -18.61 10.22
C ASN A 56 -18.48 -17.92 8.85
N PRO A 57 -17.28 -17.36 8.56
CA PRO A 57 -16.99 -16.81 7.24
C PRO A 57 -17.07 -17.95 6.21
N GLY A 58 -17.92 -17.76 5.19
CA GLY A 58 -18.04 -18.72 4.09
C GLY A 58 -16.71 -18.88 3.31
N PRO A 59 -16.60 -19.89 2.45
CA PRO A 59 -15.37 -20.18 1.71
C PRO A 59 -14.88 -19.01 0.85
N ASP A 60 -15.80 -18.18 0.35
CA ASP A 60 -15.46 -16.99 -0.45
C ASP A 60 -14.68 -15.95 0.36
N CYS A 61 -15.08 -15.69 1.61
CA CYS A 61 -14.37 -14.76 2.47
C CYS A 61 -12.99 -15.30 2.86
N CYS A 62 -12.91 -16.59 3.22
CA CYS A 62 -11.63 -17.22 3.55
C CYS A 62 -10.68 -17.26 2.33
N GLY A 63 -11.19 -17.52 1.13
CA GLY A 63 -10.42 -17.47 -0.11
C GLY A 63 -9.93 -16.07 -0.44
N ALA A 64 -10.78 -15.05 -0.25
CA ALA A 64 -10.37 -13.65 -0.41
C ALA A 64 -9.28 -13.26 0.59
N LEU A 65 -9.40 -13.66 1.85
CA LEU A 65 -8.39 -13.45 2.90
C LEU A 65 -7.04 -14.08 2.56
N GLN A 66 -7.04 -15.30 2.01
CA GLN A 66 -5.81 -15.99 1.58
C GLN A 66 -5.09 -15.27 0.43
N GLY A 67 -5.82 -14.51 -0.38
CA GLY A 67 -5.26 -13.74 -1.49
C GLY A 67 -4.63 -12.40 -1.07
N VAL A 68 -4.71 -12.02 0.20
CA VAL A 68 -4.11 -10.77 0.72
C VAL A 68 -2.72 -11.05 1.27
N ASP A 69 -1.76 -10.22 0.86
CA ASP A 69 -0.42 -10.24 1.42
C ASP A 69 -0.43 -9.99 2.93
N HIS A 70 0.36 -10.78 3.67
CA HIS A 70 0.34 -10.77 5.13
C HIS A 70 0.83 -9.43 5.71
N ASP A 71 1.89 -8.85 5.15
CA ASP A 71 2.44 -7.57 5.59
C ASP A 71 1.47 -6.42 5.27
N CYS A 72 0.84 -6.47 4.09
CA CYS A 72 -0.23 -5.55 3.72
C CYS A 72 -1.38 -5.57 4.74
N LEU A 73 -1.88 -6.76 5.10
CA LEU A 73 -2.98 -6.91 6.04
C LEU A 73 -2.59 -6.41 7.44
N CYS A 74 -1.42 -6.81 7.93
CA CYS A 74 -0.92 -6.42 9.25
C CYS A 74 -0.70 -4.91 9.36
N ASN A 75 -0.09 -4.29 8.35
CA ASN A 75 0.12 -2.85 8.33
C ASN A 75 -1.23 -2.10 8.29
N THR A 76 -2.18 -2.57 7.50
CA THR A 76 -3.53 -1.99 7.41
C THR A 76 -4.25 -2.06 8.75
N LEU A 77 -4.24 -3.21 9.44
CA LEU A 77 -4.87 -3.35 10.76
C LEU A 77 -4.21 -2.43 11.80
N ARG A 78 -2.88 -2.31 11.79
CA ARG A 78 -2.17 -1.34 12.65
C ARG A 78 -2.60 0.10 12.37
N ILE A 79 -2.76 0.46 11.09
CA ILE A 79 -3.24 1.80 10.69
C ILE A 79 -4.68 2.02 11.15
N ALA A 80 -5.55 1.03 10.97
CA ALA A 80 -6.94 1.09 11.38
C ALA A 80 -7.08 1.25 12.91
N ALA A 81 -6.28 0.53 13.70
CA ALA A 81 -6.32 0.62 15.16
C ALA A 81 -5.90 2.01 15.71
N ARG A 82 -4.98 2.70 15.03
CA ARG A 82 -4.54 4.07 15.40
C ARG A 82 -5.42 5.18 14.80
N LEU A 83 -6.27 4.87 13.83
CA LEU A 83 -7.10 5.86 13.13
C LEU A 83 -7.98 6.66 14.10
N PRO A 84 -8.69 6.01 15.07
CA PRO A 84 -9.52 6.71 16.04
C PRO A 84 -8.73 7.76 16.82
N SER A 85 -7.52 7.44 17.29
CA SER A 85 -6.64 8.39 17.99
C SER A 85 -6.26 9.58 17.12
N GLN A 86 -6.03 9.38 15.82
CA GLN A 86 -5.77 10.47 14.88
C GLN A 86 -7.00 11.37 14.66
N CYS A 87 -8.20 10.86 14.90
CA CYS A 87 -9.45 11.61 14.91
C CYS A 87 -9.81 12.20 16.29
N GLY A 88 -8.92 12.10 17.29
CA GLY A 88 -9.19 12.56 18.66
C GLY A 88 -10.14 11.66 19.47
N LEU A 89 -10.38 10.44 19.00
CA LEU A 89 -11.19 9.44 19.68
C LEU A 89 -10.29 8.53 20.55
N PRO A 90 -10.87 7.81 21.54
CA PRO A 90 -10.12 6.81 22.30
C PRO A 90 -9.48 5.77 21.38
N ALA A 91 -8.24 5.39 21.71
CA ALA A 91 -7.53 4.34 20.99
C ALA A 91 -8.27 3.00 21.11
N VAL A 92 -8.32 2.24 20.02
CA VAL A 92 -8.91 0.90 20.03
C VAL A 92 -7.87 -0.06 20.63
N THR A 93 -8.25 -0.73 21.71
CA THR A 93 -7.49 -1.83 22.32
C THR A 93 -8.36 -3.08 22.27
N CYS A 94 -7.97 -4.04 21.43
CA CYS A 94 -8.62 -5.35 21.35
C CYS A 94 -7.78 -6.35 22.14
N GLY A 95 -8.42 -7.16 22.98
CA GLY A 95 -7.81 -8.20 23.81
C GLY A 95 -8.21 -9.60 23.37
#